data_AF-A0A6G6J7V1-F1
#
_entry.id   AF-A0A6G6J7V1-F1
#
_cell.length_a   1.000
_cell.length_b   1.000
_cell.length_c   1.000
_cell.angle_alpha   90.00
_cell.angle_beta   90.00
_cell.angle_gamma   90.00
#
_symmetry.space_group_name_H-M   'P 1'
#
loop_
_entity.id
_entity.type
_entity.pdbx_description
1 polymer ?
#
loop_
_entity_poly.entity_id
_entity_poly.type
_entity_poly.pdbx_seq_one_letter_code
_entity_poly.pdbx_strand_id
1 'polypeptide(L)'
;MGLENVLQASKNLGDLTQTWIREITARAKKAGVTSTVKLTVADTVSLVAPAALIASVIQKTGMASAPGPIRVLLIGRDPMIRLDHAVWASLAGDMIGRPGEVEIILTYAEQAITSLYPIAQALRLPHCTVMTPEQIQGGSAEGVSVELWLHPAAEVDTEVEQEHLRITQQLMSAAVPVFACVFNETDLNGQNIVLSHAKLRLNPLGDVIRRGSSAINRFGISSADLGLEGGWGAIICRLCPASGERHTDVDVCQVKTALAVLRLEGGLSSTWSLGQRVNGVAFNRLIPVGLMGNLAIEPTTGQLLSHDEETNRLAILGNLWAEKLKTMPSGGEDLLVWASSVKLSYSLALPKEPEKREATIAALEHALEEGVLDAGIGLARGYEATGKPELREKALQIYRQIGSAHPLSAYALAHDELFAGNDKAALEHFKASAEAGYPLALTDLAVFVLQHHLEGIDPWDLLTRSAALGDPDANVYLAERRMNDNLPQEALDLLRKAWQVGHKGAVDLAFRLATYMRDQKLGNRHKLKQELRDIEGQAKKLGIKLAHGGN
;
A
#
# COMPACT_ATOMS: atom_id res chain seq x y z
N MET A 1 -20.45 36.68 -6.84
CA MET A 1 -20.99 35.36 -7.24
C MET A 1 -21.04 34.55 -5.95
N GLY A 2 -22.19 34.00 -5.55
CA GLY A 2 -22.31 33.28 -4.28
C GLY A 2 -21.47 31.99 -4.26
N LEU A 3 -21.07 31.53 -3.07
CA LEU A 3 -20.23 30.33 -2.90
C LEU A 3 -20.87 29.06 -3.47
N GLU A 4 -22.19 28.99 -3.55
CA GLU A 4 -22.93 27.91 -4.23
C GLU A 4 -22.55 27.75 -5.71
N ASN A 5 -22.62 28.83 -6.49
CA ASN A 5 -22.23 28.82 -7.91
C ASN A 5 -20.75 28.49 -8.08
N VAL A 6 -19.91 28.90 -7.12
CA VAL A 6 -18.48 28.61 -7.11
C VAL A 6 -18.23 27.14 -6.87
N LEU A 7 -18.88 26.53 -5.87
CA LEU A 7 -18.80 25.09 -5.63
C LEU A 7 -19.20 24.31 -6.89
N GLN A 8 -20.27 24.73 -7.57
CA GLN A 8 -20.70 24.05 -8.80
C GLN A 8 -19.70 24.21 -9.96
N ALA A 9 -19.12 25.39 -10.15
CA ALA A 9 -18.25 25.70 -11.28
C ALA A 9 -16.78 25.26 -11.09
N SER A 10 -16.29 25.14 -9.85
CA SER A 10 -14.90 24.77 -9.59
C SER A 10 -14.58 23.33 -10.01
N LYS A 11 -13.42 23.16 -10.66
CA LYS A 11 -12.96 21.85 -11.15
C LYS A 11 -12.21 21.05 -10.09
N ASN A 12 -11.58 21.75 -9.15
CA ASN A 12 -10.77 21.18 -8.08
C ASN A 12 -10.81 22.12 -6.85
N LEU A 13 -10.21 21.68 -5.75
CA LEU A 13 -10.18 22.43 -4.51
C LEU A 13 -9.36 23.74 -4.63
N GLY A 14 -8.28 23.78 -5.41
CA GLY A 14 -7.49 25.00 -5.64
C GLY A 14 -8.30 26.14 -6.27
N ASP A 15 -9.12 25.84 -7.29
CA ASP A 15 -10.03 26.80 -7.93
C ASP A 15 -11.08 27.34 -6.93
N LEU A 16 -11.63 26.43 -6.11
CA LEU A 16 -12.58 26.77 -5.04
C LEU A 16 -11.92 27.67 -4.00
N THR A 17 -10.73 27.31 -3.50
CA THR A 17 -9.97 28.08 -2.52
C THR A 17 -9.63 29.45 -3.05
N GLN A 18 -9.18 29.59 -4.31
CA GLN A 18 -8.85 30.89 -4.89
C GLN A 18 -10.07 31.84 -4.89
N THR A 19 -11.25 31.31 -5.19
CA THR A 19 -12.47 32.10 -5.22
C THR A 19 -12.98 32.40 -3.82
N TRP A 20 -12.89 31.44 -2.91
CA TRP A 20 -13.18 31.61 -1.49
C TRP A 20 -12.31 32.71 -0.86
N ILE A 21 -11.00 32.76 -1.16
CA ILE A 21 -10.10 33.82 -0.67
C ILE A 21 -10.64 35.20 -1.08
N ARG A 22 -11.09 35.35 -2.34
CA ARG A 22 -11.65 36.62 -2.83
C ARG A 22 -12.92 37.00 -2.07
N GLU A 23 -13.81 36.04 -1.85
CA GLU A 23 -15.07 36.26 -1.12
C GLU A 23 -14.82 36.63 0.34
N ILE A 24 -13.96 35.90 1.05
CA ILE A 24 -13.60 36.18 2.45
C ILE A 24 -12.90 37.53 2.57
N THR A 25 -12.01 37.87 1.63
CA THR A 25 -11.36 39.20 1.61
C THR A 25 -12.38 40.31 1.40
N ALA A 26 -13.38 40.12 0.52
CA ALA A 26 -14.45 41.08 0.30
C ALA A 26 -15.35 41.23 1.54
N ARG A 27 -15.72 40.11 2.19
CA ARG A 27 -16.48 40.11 3.46
C ARG A 27 -15.69 40.82 4.57
N ALA A 28 -14.40 40.55 4.70
CA ALA A 28 -13.51 41.17 5.69
C ALA A 28 -13.41 42.68 5.46
N LYS A 29 -13.18 43.11 4.21
CA LYS A 29 -13.16 44.54 3.84
C LYS A 29 -14.49 45.23 4.16
N LYS A 30 -15.62 44.60 3.85
CA LYS A 30 -16.96 45.13 4.13
C LYS A 30 -17.23 45.22 5.64
N ALA A 31 -16.72 44.28 6.42
CA ALA A 31 -16.82 44.26 7.87
C ALA A 31 -15.78 45.17 8.57
N GLY A 32 -14.92 45.89 7.83
CA GLY A 32 -13.89 46.75 8.40
C GLY A 32 -12.72 45.99 9.05
N VAL A 33 -12.53 44.72 8.70
CA VAL A 33 -11.49 43.85 9.25
C VAL A 33 -10.20 44.03 8.46
N THR A 34 -9.16 44.55 9.11
CA THR A 34 -7.80 44.63 8.57
C THR A 34 -6.99 43.40 8.99
N SER A 35 -6.58 42.57 8.03
CA SER A 35 -5.66 41.45 8.25
C SER A 35 -4.30 41.74 7.63
N THR A 36 -3.23 41.44 8.36
CA THR A 36 -1.84 41.46 7.87
C THR A 36 -1.44 40.13 7.21
N VAL A 37 -2.27 39.08 7.34
CA VAL A 37 -2.00 37.75 6.81
C VAL A 37 -2.33 37.70 5.33
N LYS A 38 -1.33 37.40 4.50
CA LYS A 38 -1.53 37.20 3.06
C LYS A 38 -2.15 35.83 2.83
N LEU A 39 -3.37 35.79 2.30
CA LEU A 39 -4.06 34.55 1.94
C LEU A 39 -3.49 34.00 0.63
N THR A 40 -2.83 32.84 0.68
CA THR A 40 -2.46 32.07 -0.51
C THR A 40 -3.29 30.79 -0.59
N VAL A 41 -3.40 30.21 -1.80
CA VAL A 41 -4.14 28.94 -1.98
C VAL A 41 -3.51 27.83 -1.15
N ALA A 42 -2.17 27.71 -1.16
CA ALA A 42 -1.46 26.67 -0.43
C ALA A 42 -1.72 26.73 1.09
N ASP A 43 -1.79 27.94 1.66
CA ASP A 43 -1.96 28.11 3.11
C ASP A 43 -3.41 27.95 3.59
N THR A 44 -4.40 27.97 2.67
CA THR A 44 -5.83 28.05 3.02
C THR A 44 -6.65 26.88 2.50
N VAL A 45 -6.09 26.06 1.62
CA VAL A 45 -6.76 24.89 1.02
C VAL A 45 -7.34 23.95 2.08
N SER A 46 -6.58 23.68 3.14
CA SER A 46 -6.96 22.81 4.26
C SER A 46 -8.10 23.37 5.12
N LEU A 47 -8.33 24.69 5.13
CA LEU A 47 -9.44 25.31 5.86
C LEU A 47 -10.75 25.25 5.08
N VAL A 48 -10.68 25.25 3.74
CA VAL A 48 -11.85 25.19 2.86
C VAL A 48 -12.32 23.75 2.64
N ALA A 49 -11.39 22.79 2.69
CA ALA A 49 -11.67 21.39 2.37
C ALA A 49 -12.81 20.77 3.21
N PRO A 50 -12.90 20.95 4.54
CA PRO A 50 -13.98 20.38 5.33
C PRO A 50 -15.35 20.93 4.91
N ALA A 51 -15.49 22.25 4.72
CA ALA A 51 -16.74 22.87 4.26
C ALA A 51 -17.17 22.33 2.88
N ALA A 52 -16.21 22.23 1.95
CA ALA A 52 -16.46 21.72 0.60
C ALA A 52 -16.88 20.25 0.60
N LEU A 53 -16.27 19.44 1.47
CA LEU A 53 -16.63 18.04 1.66
C LEU A 53 -18.05 17.89 2.21
N ILE A 54 -18.37 18.60 3.30
CA ILE A 54 -19.70 18.59 3.92
C ILE A 54 -20.77 19.01 2.91
N ALA A 55 -20.55 20.13 2.21
CA ALA A 55 -21.44 20.63 1.17
C ALA A 55 -21.64 19.59 0.04
N SER A 56 -20.56 18.92 -0.38
CA SER A 56 -20.61 17.89 -1.41
C SER A 56 -21.42 16.67 -0.97
N VAL A 57 -21.25 16.20 0.27
CA VAL A 57 -22.05 15.09 0.81
C VAL A 57 -23.52 15.48 0.88
N ILE A 58 -23.84 16.67 1.42
CA ILE A 58 -25.22 17.16 1.53
C ILE A 58 -25.91 17.25 0.16
N GLN A 59 -25.22 17.78 -0.86
CA GLN A 59 -25.76 17.87 -2.21
C GLN A 59 -26.00 16.49 -2.83
N LYS A 60 -25.02 15.59 -2.74
CA LYS A 60 -25.08 14.28 -3.39
C LYS A 60 -26.08 13.30 -2.76
N THR A 61 -26.40 13.51 -1.50
CA THR A 61 -27.34 12.68 -0.74
C THR A 61 -28.76 13.23 -0.76
N GLY A 62 -28.96 14.42 -1.37
CA GLY A 62 -30.27 15.08 -1.44
C GLY A 62 -30.70 15.78 -0.14
N MET A 63 -29.85 15.78 0.89
CA MET A 63 -30.16 16.42 2.18
C MET A 63 -30.32 17.94 2.06
N ALA A 64 -29.78 18.57 1.02
CA ALA A 64 -29.96 20.00 0.77
C ALA A 64 -31.44 20.41 0.69
N SER A 65 -32.33 19.50 0.26
CA SER A 65 -33.77 19.72 0.14
C SER A 65 -34.56 19.43 1.42
N ALA A 66 -33.91 18.94 2.49
CA ALA A 66 -34.58 18.62 3.75
C ALA A 66 -35.05 19.89 4.47
N PRO A 67 -36.24 19.88 5.11
CA PRO A 67 -36.74 21.03 5.87
C PRO A 67 -35.93 21.24 7.15
N GLY A 68 -35.63 22.50 7.46
CA GLY A 68 -34.95 22.90 8.70
C GLY A 68 -33.41 22.77 8.65
N PRO A 69 -32.71 23.20 9.72
CA PRO A 69 -31.25 23.16 9.79
C PRO A 69 -30.70 21.73 9.70
N ILE A 70 -29.56 21.57 9.00
CA ILE A 70 -28.83 20.32 8.87
C ILE A 70 -27.72 20.31 9.92
N ARG A 71 -27.84 19.43 10.91
CA ARG A 71 -26.88 19.31 12.01
C ARG A 71 -25.92 18.16 11.71
N VAL A 72 -24.68 18.49 11.38
CA VAL A 72 -23.64 17.56 10.91
C VAL A 72 -22.71 17.23 12.06
N LEU A 73 -22.73 15.99 12.54
CA LEU A 73 -21.70 15.48 13.45
C LEU A 73 -20.47 15.08 12.64
N LEU A 74 -19.33 15.68 12.95
CA LEU A 74 -18.06 15.37 12.32
C LEU A 74 -17.17 14.61 13.30
N ILE A 75 -16.78 13.39 12.92
CA ILE A 75 -15.87 12.55 13.72
C ILE A 75 -14.70 12.04 12.87
N GLY A 76 -13.57 11.77 13.53
CA GLY A 76 -12.32 11.35 12.89
C GLY A 76 -11.11 11.92 13.63
N ARG A 77 -9.93 11.33 13.44
CA ARG A 77 -8.71 11.78 14.13
C ARG A 77 -7.95 12.88 13.42
N ASP A 78 -8.20 13.09 12.14
CA ASP A 78 -7.49 14.08 11.34
C ASP A 78 -7.66 15.50 11.95
N PRO A 79 -6.58 16.17 12.37
CA PRO A 79 -6.66 17.49 12.98
C PRO A 79 -7.21 18.55 12.03
N MET A 80 -7.14 18.33 10.71
CA MET A 80 -7.60 19.29 9.71
C MET A 80 -9.08 19.66 9.88
N ILE A 81 -9.91 18.75 10.37
CA ILE A 81 -11.33 19.03 10.58
C ILE A 81 -11.63 19.90 11.80
N ARG A 82 -10.65 20.05 12.70
CA ARG A 82 -10.78 20.80 13.95
C ARG A 82 -9.94 22.08 13.97
N LEU A 83 -9.20 22.37 12.90
CA LEU A 83 -8.49 23.63 12.74
C LEU A 83 -9.43 24.81 12.94
N ASP A 84 -8.97 25.81 13.70
CA ASP A 84 -9.74 27.00 14.04
C ASP A 84 -11.10 26.68 14.69
N HIS A 85 -11.15 25.59 15.47
CA HIS A 85 -12.38 25.03 16.05
C HIS A 85 -13.46 24.69 15.01
N ALA A 86 -13.03 24.29 13.82
CA ALA A 86 -13.88 23.96 12.68
C ALA A 86 -14.81 25.10 12.20
N VAL A 87 -14.59 26.36 12.63
CA VAL A 87 -15.48 27.49 12.27
C VAL A 87 -15.62 27.67 10.77
N TRP A 88 -14.60 27.32 9.99
CA TRP A 88 -14.63 27.37 8.53
C TRP A 88 -15.56 26.33 7.90
N ALA A 89 -15.77 25.18 8.55
CA ALA A 89 -16.69 24.14 8.09
C ALA A 89 -18.15 24.63 8.04
N SER A 90 -18.52 25.61 8.86
CA SER A 90 -19.85 26.24 8.84
C SER A 90 -20.21 26.92 7.51
N LEU A 91 -19.20 27.25 6.69
CA LEU A 91 -19.40 27.81 5.35
C LEU A 91 -19.99 26.78 4.36
N ALA A 92 -20.11 25.50 4.74
CA ALA A 92 -20.83 24.51 3.96
C ALA A 92 -22.26 24.98 3.61
N GLY A 93 -22.93 25.70 4.53
CA GLY A 93 -24.24 26.30 4.27
C GLY A 93 -24.22 27.32 3.13
N ASP A 94 -23.23 28.22 3.12
CA ASP A 94 -23.04 29.18 2.01
C ASP A 94 -22.79 28.46 0.66
N MET A 95 -22.11 27.31 0.69
CA MET A 95 -21.76 26.52 -0.50
C MET A 95 -22.94 25.70 -1.06
N ILE A 96 -24.01 25.51 -0.29
CA ILE A 96 -25.24 24.84 -0.75
C ILE A 96 -26.43 25.79 -0.86
N GLY A 97 -26.20 27.10 -0.79
CA GLY A 97 -27.26 28.12 -0.89
C GLY A 97 -28.14 28.27 0.35
N ARG A 98 -27.74 27.69 1.49
CA ARG A 98 -28.47 27.72 2.77
C ARG A 98 -27.59 28.29 3.90
N PRO A 99 -27.21 29.59 3.83
CA PRO A 99 -26.29 30.19 4.79
C PRO A 99 -26.87 30.17 6.21
N GLY A 100 -26.09 29.67 7.18
CA GLY A 100 -26.49 29.58 8.58
C GLY A 100 -27.42 28.41 8.92
N GLU A 101 -27.81 27.58 7.95
CA GLU A 101 -28.65 26.40 8.17
C GLU A 101 -27.88 25.08 8.20
N VAL A 102 -26.54 25.14 8.20
CA VAL A 102 -25.67 23.98 8.42
C VAL A 102 -24.91 24.20 9.72
N GLU A 103 -25.20 23.37 10.71
CA GLU A 103 -24.56 23.40 12.03
C GLU A 103 -23.55 22.26 12.13
N ILE A 104 -22.34 22.58 12.59
CA ILE A 104 -21.29 21.59 12.77
C ILE A 104 -21.18 21.21 14.25
N ILE A 105 -21.20 19.92 14.51
CA ILE A 105 -21.05 19.32 15.83
C ILE A 105 -19.74 18.53 15.85
N LEU A 106 -18.94 18.71 16.90
CA LEU A 106 -17.71 17.96 17.16
C LEU A 106 -17.85 17.16 18.46
N THR A 107 -17.06 16.09 18.62
CA THR A 107 -17.01 15.28 19.86
C THR A 107 -16.13 15.89 20.96
N TYR A 108 -15.15 16.71 20.58
CA TYR A 108 -14.29 17.44 21.51
C TYR A 108 -13.76 18.74 20.88
N ALA A 109 -13.34 19.67 21.73
CA ALA A 109 -12.71 20.92 21.31
C ALA A 109 -11.19 20.73 21.22
N GLU A 110 -10.60 20.99 20.05
CA GLU A 110 -9.15 21.04 19.88
C GLU A 110 -8.65 22.48 19.87
N GLN A 111 -7.42 22.71 20.36
CA GLN A 111 -6.74 24.01 20.38
C GLN A 111 -5.71 24.14 19.23
N ALA A 112 -6.09 23.76 18.02
CA ALA A 112 -5.26 23.95 16.83
C ALA A 112 -5.67 25.24 16.10
N ILE A 113 -5.02 26.36 16.45
CA ILE A 113 -5.36 27.69 15.95
C ILE A 113 -4.36 28.14 14.89
N THR A 114 -4.88 28.45 13.70
CA THR A 114 -4.12 29.03 12.61
C THR A 114 -4.08 30.55 12.69
N SER A 115 -3.23 31.18 11.87
CA SER A 115 -3.17 32.63 11.72
C SER A 115 -4.45 33.25 11.14
N LEU A 116 -5.39 32.43 10.66
CA LEU A 116 -6.63 32.86 10.03
C LEU A 116 -7.83 32.87 10.97
N TYR A 117 -7.72 32.27 12.15
CA TYR A 117 -8.78 32.30 13.15
C TYR A 117 -9.23 33.71 13.55
N PRO A 118 -8.36 34.72 13.74
CA PRO A 118 -8.80 36.08 14.04
C PRO A 118 -9.70 36.68 12.94
N ILE A 119 -9.49 36.27 11.68
CA ILE A 119 -10.35 36.69 10.57
C ILE A 119 -11.73 36.04 10.71
N ALA A 120 -11.79 34.73 11.01
CA ALA A 120 -13.06 34.04 11.24
C ALA A 120 -13.86 34.68 12.40
N GLN A 121 -13.19 35.03 13.50
CA GLN A 121 -13.80 35.72 14.64
C GLN A 121 -14.34 37.10 14.24
N ALA A 122 -13.54 37.89 13.51
CA ALA A 122 -13.93 39.22 13.08
C ALA A 122 -15.09 39.19 12.06
N LEU A 123 -15.18 38.12 11.27
CA LEU A 123 -16.32 37.83 10.38
C LEU A 123 -17.54 37.25 11.10
N ARG A 124 -17.42 36.95 12.41
CA ARG A 124 -18.47 36.34 13.23
C ARG A 124 -18.99 35.04 12.63
N LEU A 125 -18.10 34.21 12.11
CA LEU A 125 -18.48 32.87 11.68
C LEU A 125 -19.03 32.09 12.88
N PRO A 126 -20.11 31.32 12.71
CA PRO A 126 -20.73 30.61 13.80
C PRO A 126 -19.75 29.58 14.39
N HIS A 127 -19.73 29.51 15.72
CA HIS A 127 -18.95 28.51 16.42
C HIS A 127 -19.56 27.12 16.22
N CYS A 128 -18.70 26.12 16.10
CA CYS A 128 -19.15 24.73 16.11
C CYS A 128 -19.60 24.35 17.52
N THR A 129 -20.62 23.51 17.59
CA THR A 129 -21.11 22.99 18.88
C THR A 129 -20.28 21.77 19.26
N VAL A 130 -20.03 21.58 20.55
CA VAL A 130 -19.38 20.37 21.06
C VAL A 130 -20.42 19.54 21.78
N MET A 131 -20.54 18.27 21.38
CA MET A 131 -21.34 17.27 22.08
C MET A 131 -20.40 16.14 22.48
N THR A 132 -20.24 15.89 23.78
CA THR A 132 -19.32 14.83 24.23
C THR A 132 -19.83 13.44 23.83
N PRO A 133 -18.95 12.45 23.70
CA PRO A 133 -19.34 11.07 23.43
C PRO A 133 -20.45 10.56 24.35
N GLU A 134 -20.39 10.86 25.64
CA GLU A 134 -21.39 10.45 26.64
C GLU A 134 -22.75 11.12 26.39
N GLN A 135 -22.76 12.37 25.95
CA GLN A 135 -24.00 13.07 25.61
C GLN A 135 -24.68 12.45 24.40
N ILE A 136 -23.90 12.07 23.39
CA ILE A 136 -24.41 11.42 22.17
C ILE A 136 -24.94 10.01 22.50
N GLN A 137 -24.17 9.23 23.27
CA GLN A 137 -24.54 7.88 23.69
C GLN A 137 -25.73 7.85 24.67
N GLY A 138 -25.87 8.87 25.52
CA GLY A 138 -26.94 9.01 26.52
C GLY A 138 -28.32 9.41 25.97
N GLY A 139 -28.52 9.43 24.65
CA GLY A 139 -29.83 9.69 24.03
C GLY A 139 -30.00 11.08 23.41
N SER A 140 -28.98 11.94 23.45
CA SER A 140 -29.02 13.27 22.79
C SER A 140 -28.84 13.18 21.26
N ALA A 141 -28.91 11.98 20.68
CA ALA A 141 -28.90 11.75 19.24
C ALA A 141 -30.04 12.49 18.50
N GLU A 142 -31.11 12.89 19.20
CA GLU A 142 -32.21 13.73 18.69
C GLU A 142 -31.75 15.06 18.07
N GLY A 143 -30.48 15.43 18.27
CA GLY A 143 -29.87 16.63 17.68
C GLY A 143 -29.01 16.44 16.44
N VAL A 144 -28.81 15.22 15.93
CA VAL A 144 -27.90 14.97 14.80
C VAL A 144 -28.70 14.60 13.55
N SER A 145 -28.53 15.35 12.46
CA SER A 145 -29.18 15.07 11.17
C SER A 145 -28.38 14.10 10.31
N VAL A 146 -27.05 14.15 10.40
CA VAL A 146 -26.11 13.31 9.64
C VAL A 146 -24.78 13.22 10.36
N GLU A 147 -24.13 12.07 10.27
CA GLU A 147 -22.75 11.87 10.69
C GLU A 147 -21.82 11.77 9.48
N LEU A 148 -20.69 12.47 9.53
CA LEU A 148 -19.56 12.32 8.61
C LEU A 148 -18.36 11.77 9.38
N TRP A 149 -18.03 10.52 9.11
CA TRP A 149 -16.90 9.82 9.70
C TRP A 149 -15.70 9.82 8.75
N LEU A 150 -14.67 10.56 9.12
CA LEU A 150 -13.51 10.81 8.24
C LEU A 150 -12.41 9.82 8.59
N HIS A 151 -12.06 8.97 7.61
CA HIS A 151 -11.06 7.90 7.71
C HIS A 151 -11.29 6.95 8.89
N PRO A 152 -12.39 6.16 8.87
CA PRO A 152 -12.91 5.50 10.06
C PRO A 152 -12.08 4.37 10.70
N ALA A 153 -11.18 3.71 9.97
CA ALA A 153 -10.83 2.32 10.28
C ALA A 153 -9.37 1.87 10.10
N ALA A 154 -8.48 2.63 9.46
CA ALA A 154 -7.05 2.27 9.43
C ALA A 154 -6.34 2.46 10.79
N GLU A 155 -7.06 2.86 11.85
CA GLU A 155 -6.48 3.32 13.12
C GLU A 155 -7.20 2.78 14.41
N VAL A 156 -8.22 1.90 14.30
CA VAL A 156 -9.27 1.61 15.34
C VAL A 156 -8.80 0.93 16.62
N ASP A 157 -7.51 0.79 16.86
CA ASP A 157 -7.01 0.15 18.07
C ASP A 157 -6.80 1.17 19.20
N THR A 158 -7.08 2.45 18.95
CA THR A 158 -7.11 3.47 19.99
C THR A 158 -8.47 3.56 20.66
N GLU A 159 -8.48 3.88 21.96
CA GLU A 159 -9.71 4.08 22.73
C GLU A 159 -10.64 5.11 22.08
N VAL A 160 -10.07 6.17 21.49
CA VAL A 160 -10.78 7.24 20.78
C VAL A 160 -11.58 6.71 19.59
N GLU A 161 -11.03 5.76 18.84
CA GLU A 161 -11.72 5.23 17.66
C GLU A 161 -12.71 4.15 17.99
N GLN A 162 -12.45 3.35 19.03
CA GLN A 162 -13.47 2.48 19.59
C GLN A 162 -14.66 3.29 20.11
N GLU A 163 -14.42 4.48 20.64
CA GLU A 163 -15.47 5.43 21.00
C GLU A 163 -16.21 6.00 19.79
N HIS A 164 -15.51 6.42 18.74
CA HIS A 164 -16.13 6.82 17.46
C HIS A 164 -17.02 5.72 16.89
N LEU A 165 -16.55 4.48 16.85
CA LEU A 165 -17.34 3.33 16.38
C LEU A 165 -18.63 3.13 17.21
N ARG A 166 -18.56 3.28 18.54
CA ARG A 166 -19.75 3.20 19.41
C ARG A 166 -20.74 4.33 19.12
N ILE A 167 -20.25 5.56 18.95
CA ILE A 167 -21.07 6.72 18.55
C ILE A 167 -21.78 6.41 17.23
N THR A 168 -21.04 5.94 16.23
CA THR A 168 -21.57 5.58 14.91
C THR A 168 -22.66 4.51 15.00
N GLN A 169 -22.42 3.42 15.74
CA GLN A 169 -23.40 2.36 15.92
C GLN A 169 -24.69 2.86 16.60
N GLN A 170 -24.56 3.76 17.59
CA GLN A 170 -25.70 4.38 18.25
C GLN A 170 -26.51 5.25 17.28
N LEU A 171 -25.84 6.09 16.48
CA LEU A 171 -26.50 6.96 15.52
C LEU A 171 -27.18 6.18 14.39
N MET A 172 -26.54 5.12 13.90
CA MET A 172 -27.18 4.19 12.96
C MET A 172 -28.43 3.54 13.55
N SER A 173 -28.40 3.15 14.82
CA SER A 173 -29.56 2.57 15.52
C SER A 173 -30.70 3.58 15.70
N ALA A 174 -30.37 4.87 15.78
CA ALA A 174 -31.31 5.99 15.77
C ALA A 174 -31.75 6.42 14.34
N ALA A 175 -31.40 5.65 13.30
CA ALA A 175 -31.68 5.93 11.90
C ALA A 175 -31.07 7.24 11.36
N VAL A 176 -30.03 7.76 12.02
CA VAL A 176 -29.23 8.87 11.50
C VAL A 176 -28.36 8.33 10.35
N PRO A 177 -28.37 8.95 9.16
CA PRO A 177 -27.52 8.53 8.07
C PRO A 177 -26.05 8.80 8.42
N VAL A 178 -25.21 7.78 8.22
CA VAL A 178 -23.76 7.88 8.41
C VAL A 178 -23.07 7.75 7.06
N PHE A 179 -22.26 8.75 6.74
CA PHE A 179 -21.36 8.71 5.59
C PHE A 179 -19.92 8.71 6.07
N ALA A 180 -19.06 8.01 5.34
CA ALA A 180 -17.62 8.06 5.58
C ALA A 180 -16.88 8.58 4.37
N CYS A 181 -15.70 9.15 4.61
CA CYS A 181 -14.82 9.62 3.55
C CYS A 181 -13.45 8.96 3.69
N VAL A 182 -12.96 8.36 2.60
CA VAL A 182 -11.71 7.58 2.55
C VAL A 182 -10.78 8.10 1.46
N PHE A 183 -9.48 7.77 1.55
CA PHE A 183 -8.44 8.38 0.72
C PHE A 183 -8.44 7.92 -0.72
N ASN A 184 -8.70 6.62 -0.92
CA ASN A 184 -8.66 5.93 -2.20
C ASN A 184 -9.33 4.54 -2.05
N GLU A 185 -9.34 3.76 -3.13
CA GLU A 185 -9.95 2.43 -3.14
C GLU A 185 -9.23 1.42 -2.24
N THR A 186 -7.90 1.51 -2.11
CA THR A 186 -7.14 0.66 -1.19
C THR A 186 -7.52 0.95 0.26
N ASP A 187 -7.62 2.24 0.63
CA ASP A 187 -8.11 2.66 1.95
C ASP A 187 -9.52 2.12 2.16
N LEU A 188 -10.46 2.33 1.23
CA LEU A 188 -11.82 1.77 1.31
C LEU A 188 -11.84 0.26 1.62
N ASN A 189 -11.07 -0.53 0.88
CA ASN A 189 -11.00 -1.98 1.08
C ASN A 189 -10.45 -2.32 2.47
N GLY A 190 -9.38 -1.65 2.92
CA GLY A 190 -8.82 -1.86 4.25
C GLY A 190 -9.83 -1.52 5.35
N GLN A 191 -10.59 -0.46 5.14
CA GLN A 191 -11.60 0.01 6.08
C GLN A 191 -12.76 -0.98 6.19
N ASN A 192 -13.22 -1.54 5.08
CA ASN A 192 -14.24 -2.60 5.07
C ASN A 192 -13.79 -3.88 5.76
N ILE A 193 -12.54 -4.28 5.57
CA ILE A 193 -11.97 -5.46 6.23
C ILE A 193 -12.00 -5.26 7.75
N VAL A 194 -11.54 -4.12 8.24
CA VAL A 194 -11.53 -3.81 9.68
C VAL A 194 -12.95 -3.68 10.25
N LEU A 195 -13.85 -2.97 9.57
CA LEU A 195 -15.23 -2.75 10.00
C LEU A 195 -16.08 -4.03 9.98
N SER A 196 -15.63 -5.09 9.29
CA SER A 196 -16.32 -6.38 9.26
C SER A 196 -16.50 -6.99 10.66
N HIS A 197 -15.60 -6.72 11.62
CA HIS A 197 -15.75 -7.13 13.03
C HIS A 197 -16.98 -6.52 13.70
N ALA A 198 -17.28 -5.27 13.34
CA ALA A 198 -18.45 -4.54 13.80
C ALA A 198 -19.72 -4.86 12.98
N LYS A 199 -19.63 -5.76 11.99
CA LYS A 199 -20.67 -6.07 11.01
C LYS A 199 -21.11 -4.83 10.22
N LEU A 200 -20.16 -3.97 9.90
CA LEU A 200 -20.39 -2.74 9.14
C LEU A 200 -19.60 -2.77 7.83
N ARG A 201 -20.09 -2.05 6.82
CA ARG A 201 -19.44 -1.89 5.53
C ARG A 201 -19.67 -0.50 4.97
N LEU A 202 -18.65 0.05 4.35
CA LEU A 202 -18.67 1.26 3.54
C LEU A 202 -18.98 0.90 2.09
N ASN A 203 -20.12 1.41 1.62
CA ASN A 203 -20.53 1.28 0.23
C ASN A 203 -20.32 2.63 -0.48
N PRO A 204 -19.55 2.69 -1.58
CA PRO A 204 -19.40 3.91 -2.36
C PRO A 204 -20.76 4.49 -2.76
N LEU A 205 -20.91 5.81 -2.65
CA LEU A 205 -22.18 6.45 -2.99
C LEU A 205 -22.51 6.27 -4.48
N GLY A 206 -23.61 5.58 -4.80
CA GLY A 206 -24.01 5.26 -6.18
C GLY A 206 -23.21 4.12 -6.82
N ASP A 207 -22.57 3.29 -5.99
CA ASP A 207 -21.97 1.98 -6.30
C ASP A 207 -20.84 1.93 -7.34
N VAL A 208 -20.52 3.05 -7.99
CA VAL A 208 -19.47 3.11 -9.03
C VAL A 208 -18.38 4.10 -8.63
N ILE A 209 -17.17 3.60 -8.37
CA ILE A 209 -15.98 4.43 -8.16
C ILE A 209 -15.39 4.77 -9.53
N ARG A 210 -15.80 5.92 -10.07
CA ARG A 210 -15.23 6.48 -11.30
C ARG A 210 -15.26 7.99 -11.28
N ARG A 211 -14.37 8.63 -12.04
CA ARG A 211 -14.35 10.08 -12.18
C ARG A 211 -15.73 10.65 -12.49
N GLY A 212 -16.15 11.66 -11.74
CA GLY A 212 -17.45 12.31 -11.92
C GLY A 212 -18.66 11.53 -11.40
N SER A 213 -18.46 10.37 -10.76
CA SER A 213 -19.53 9.67 -10.04
C SER A 213 -19.90 10.37 -8.72
N SER A 214 -21.03 9.96 -8.14
CA SER A 214 -21.45 10.37 -6.79
C SER A 214 -20.48 9.90 -5.71
N ALA A 215 -19.76 8.80 -5.91
CA ALA A 215 -18.77 8.30 -4.95
C ALA A 215 -17.54 9.21 -4.86
N ILE A 216 -17.25 9.99 -5.90
CA ILE A 216 -16.01 10.76 -5.99
C ILE A 216 -16.19 12.21 -5.56
N ASN A 217 -15.47 12.63 -4.52
CA ASN A 217 -15.34 14.03 -4.13
C ASN A 217 -14.28 14.75 -4.99
N ARG A 218 -14.73 15.58 -5.93
CA ARG A 218 -13.86 16.45 -6.75
C ARG A 218 -12.99 17.44 -5.97
N PHE A 219 -13.31 17.65 -4.69
CA PHE A 219 -12.59 18.54 -3.78
C PHE A 219 -11.71 17.80 -2.78
N GLY A 220 -11.46 16.49 -2.97
CA GLY A 220 -10.48 15.77 -2.15
C GLY A 220 -9.09 16.42 -2.26
N ILE A 221 -8.33 16.45 -1.16
CA ILE A 221 -6.98 17.01 -1.15
C ILE A 221 -6.02 15.97 -1.69
N SER A 222 -5.57 16.13 -2.93
CA SER A 222 -4.53 15.27 -3.49
C SER A 222 -3.25 15.36 -2.67
N SER A 223 -2.92 14.29 -1.95
CA SER A 223 -1.51 13.99 -1.68
C SER A 223 -0.87 13.69 -3.02
N ALA A 224 0.36 14.15 -3.23
CA ALA A 224 1.04 14.02 -4.51
C ALA A 224 0.98 12.56 -5.02
N ASP A 225 0.73 12.42 -6.33
CA ASP A 225 0.90 11.19 -7.12
C ASP A 225 -0.23 10.13 -7.16
N LEU A 226 -1.39 10.36 -6.56
CA LEU A 226 -2.52 9.41 -6.70
C LEU A 226 -3.40 9.73 -7.93
N GLY A 227 -3.21 8.94 -9.00
CA GLY A 227 -4.03 8.97 -10.21
C GLY A 227 -5.51 8.70 -9.93
N LEU A 228 -6.37 9.50 -10.58
CA LEU A 228 -7.82 9.55 -10.38
C LEU A 228 -8.22 9.73 -8.92
N GLU A 229 -8.06 10.95 -8.42
CA GLU A 229 -8.73 11.42 -7.20
C GLU A 229 -8.34 10.61 -5.96
N GLY A 230 -7.04 10.39 -5.73
CA GLY A 230 -6.57 10.06 -4.39
C GLY A 230 -6.35 11.33 -3.58
N GLY A 231 -6.74 11.30 -2.30
CA GLY A 231 -6.63 12.46 -1.44
C GLY A 231 -7.58 12.47 -0.24
N TRP A 232 -7.41 13.43 0.67
CA TRP A 232 -8.26 13.52 1.87
C TRP A 232 -9.75 13.60 1.52
N GLY A 233 -10.53 12.64 2.02
CA GLY A 233 -11.96 12.52 1.77
C GLY A 233 -12.35 12.41 0.29
N ALA A 234 -11.56 11.70 -0.53
CA ALA A 234 -11.79 11.61 -1.97
C ALA A 234 -12.91 10.65 -2.36
N ILE A 235 -13.12 9.54 -1.63
CA ILE A 235 -14.23 8.62 -1.87
C ILE A 235 -15.26 8.76 -0.75
N ILE A 236 -16.49 9.12 -1.11
CA ILE A 236 -17.65 9.24 -0.24
C ILE A 236 -18.39 7.91 -0.23
N CYS A 237 -18.54 7.35 0.95
CA CYS A 237 -19.22 6.09 1.20
C CYS A 237 -20.41 6.30 2.14
N ARG A 238 -21.43 5.47 1.99
CA ARG A 238 -22.46 5.30 3.01
C ARG A 238 -22.09 4.09 3.88
N LEU A 239 -22.19 4.25 5.18
CA LEU A 239 -22.04 3.15 6.11
C LEU A 239 -23.34 2.35 6.18
N CYS A 240 -23.23 1.03 6.03
CA CYS A 240 -24.35 0.09 5.98
C CYS A 240 -24.02 -1.14 6.84
N PRO A 241 -25.04 -1.87 7.33
CA PRO A 241 -24.82 -3.21 7.86
C PRO A 241 -24.18 -4.13 6.81
N ALA A 242 -23.16 -4.89 7.20
CA ALA A 242 -22.53 -5.87 6.33
C ALA A 242 -23.43 -7.12 6.20
N SER A 243 -23.64 -7.59 4.96
CA SER A 243 -24.44 -8.78 4.66
C SER A 243 -23.62 -9.99 4.18
N GLY A 244 -22.28 -9.89 4.21
CA GLY A 244 -21.34 -10.91 3.74
C GLY A 244 -20.66 -11.70 4.85
N GLU A 245 -19.86 -12.70 4.47
CA GLU A 245 -18.97 -13.40 5.39
C GLU A 245 -17.95 -12.41 5.98
N ARG A 246 -17.66 -12.59 7.27
CA ARG A 246 -16.70 -11.78 8.01
C ARG A 246 -15.29 -12.30 7.71
N HIS A 247 -14.35 -11.39 7.51
CA HIS A 247 -12.92 -11.72 7.44
C HIS A 247 -12.44 -12.35 8.75
N THR A 248 -11.45 -13.24 8.69
CA THR A 248 -10.95 -13.86 9.93
C THR A 248 -10.20 -12.84 10.78
N ASP A 249 -10.10 -13.08 12.09
CA ASP A 249 -9.37 -12.18 12.99
C ASP A 249 -7.90 -12.02 12.57
N VAL A 250 -7.31 -13.09 12.02
CA VAL A 250 -5.94 -13.09 11.46
C VAL A 250 -5.86 -12.22 10.21
N ASP A 251 -6.82 -12.31 9.27
CA ASP A 251 -6.84 -11.46 8.07
C ASP A 251 -6.93 -9.98 8.43
N VAL A 252 -7.78 -9.65 9.41
CA VAL A 252 -7.92 -8.27 9.88
C VAL A 252 -6.66 -7.78 10.54
N CYS A 253 -6.05 -8.57 11.43
CA CYS A 253 -4.76 -8.22 12.05
C CYS A 253 -3.65 -8.04 11.01
N GLN A 254 -3.61 -8.89 9.98
CA GLN A 254 -2.64 -8.80 8.89
C GLN A 254 -2.78 -7.50 8.10
N VAL A 255 -3.99 -7.16 7.67
CA VAL A 255 -4.25 -5.94 6.89
C VAL A 255 -3.95 -4.69 7.72
N LYS A 256 -4.37 -4.68 8.99
CA LYS A 256 -4.06 -3.58 9.92
C LYS A 256 -2.56 -3.38 10.06
N THR A 257 -1.82 -4.46 10.31
CA THR A 257 -0.37 -4.40 10.48
C THR A 257 0.32 -3.94 9.20
N ALA A 258 -0.07 -4.43 8.03
CA ALA A 258 0.50 -3.99 6.75
C ALA A 258 0.26 -2.50 6.49
N LEU A 259 -0.95 -1.98 6.76
CA LEU A 259 -1.27 -0.56 6.64
C LEU A 259 -0.51 0.30 7.66
N ALA A 260 -0.39 -0.16 8.90
CA ALA A 260 0.36 0.53 9.95
C ALA A 260 1.86 0.63 9.60
N VAL A 261 2.47 -0.46 9.14
CA VAL A 261 3.86 -0.49 8.67
C VAL A 261 4.04 0.47 7.49
N LEU A 262 3.14 0.42 6.50
CA LEU A 262 3.20 1.32 5.35
C LEU A 262 3.17 2.81 5.75
N ARG A 263 2.32 3.17 6.72
CA ARG A 263 2.24 4.52 7.27
C ARG A 263 3.54 4.92 7.97
N LEU A 264 4.11 4.03 8.78
CA LEU A 264 5.36 4.29 9.51
C LEU A 264 6.56 4.45 8.57
N GLU A 265 6.58 3.70 7.46
CA GLU A 265 7.56 3.86 6.38
C GLU A 265 7.40 5.19 5.60
N GLY A 266 6.26 5.87 5.73
CA GLY A 266 5.93 7.07 4.96
C GLY A 266 5.36 6.76 3.56
N GLY A 267 5.10 5.49 3.25
CA GLY A 267 4.63 5.00 1.94
C GLY A 267 3.15 5.26 1.63
N LEU A 268 2.56 6.33 2.16
CA LEU A 268 1.14 6.66 1.92
C LEU A 268 0.87 7.12 0.48
N SER A 269 1.90 7.49 -0.28
CA SER A 269 1.84 7.77 -1.72
C SER A 269 2.33 6.56 -2.52
N SER A 270 1.48 5.54 -2.68
CA SER A 270 1.77 4.48 -3.65
C SER A 270 1.57 5.02 -5.05
N THR A 271 2.60 5.00 -5.89
CA THR A 271 2.52 5.40 -7.31
C THR A 271 1.69 4.42 -8.14
N TRP A 272 1.56 3.17 -7.69
CA TRP A 272 0.73 2.15 -8.34
C TRP A 272 -0.51 1.84 -7.52
N SER A 273 -1.65 1.73 -8.20
CA SER A 273 -2.90 1.26 -7.59
C SER A 273 -2.89 -0.26 -7.45
N LEU A 274 -3.50 -0.74 -6.37
CA LEU A 274 -3.68 -2.16 -6.08
C LEU A 274 -4.42 -2.86 -7.24
N GLY A 275 -3.86 -3.95 -7.76
CA GLY A 275 -4.45 -4.72 -8.86
C GLY A 275 -4.29 -4.08 -10.25
N GLN A 276 -3.74 -2.86 -10.34
CA GLN A 276 -3.55 -2.20 -11.62
C GLN A 276 -2.30 -2.72 -12.32
N ARG A 277 -2.40 -2.93 -13.63
CA ARG A 277 -1.24 -3.16 -14.49
C ARG A 277 -0.28 -1.97 -14.43
N VAL A 278 0.98 -2.23 -14.11
CA VAL A 278 2.03 -1.20 -14.11
C VAL A 278 2.51 -0.97 -15.54
N ASN A 279 2.09 0.15 -16.13
CA ASN A 279 2.45 0.52 -17.50
C ASN A 279 3.84 1.18 -17.57
N GLY A 280 4.58 0.95 -18.66
CA GLY A 280 5.93 1.53 -18.86
C GLY A 280 7.08 0.65 -18.37
N VAL A 281 6.78 -0.40 -17.60
CA VAL A 281 7.73 -1.44 -17.19
C VAL A 281 7.85 -2.49 -18.30
N ALA A 282 8.41 -2.09 -19.44
CA ALA A 282 8.67 -2.99 -20.54
C ALA A 282 10.16 -3.35 -20.61
N PHE A 283 10.76 -3.74 -19.48
CA PHE A 283 11.96 -4.57 -19.56
C PHE A 283 11.52 -5.93 -20.09
N ASN A 284 11.69 -6.17 -21.39
CA ASN A 284 11.56 -7.51 -22.00
C ASN A 284 10.27 -8.30 -21.66
N ARG A 285 9.08 -7.68 -21.85
CA ARG A 285 7.74 -8.34 -21.82
C ARG A 285 7.14 -8.68 -20.45
N LEU A 286 7.70 -8.24 -19.32
CA LEU A 286 7.02 -8.39 -18.03
C LEU A 286 5.81 -7.44 -17.97
N ILE A 287 4.70 -7.90 -17.41
CA ILE A 287 3.49 -7.09 -17.19
C ILE A 287 3.12 -7.18 -15.70
N PRO A 288 3.79 -6.38 -14.84
CA PRO A 288 3.55 -6.48 -13.41
C PRO A 288 2.19 -5.91 -13.02
N VAL A 289 1.66 -6.44 -11.91
CA VAL A 289 0.46 -5.96 -11.23
C VAL A 289 0.90 -5.25 -9.95
N GLY A 290 0.42 -4.01 -9.76
CA GLY A 290 0.69 -3.20 -8.58
C GLY A 290 0.05 -3.80 -7.32
N LEU A 291 0.79 -3.78 -6.23
CA LEU A 291 0.41 -4.22 -4.89
C LEU A 291 0.57 -3.06 -3.90
N MET A 292 0.48 -3.34 -2.60
CA MET A 292 0.65 -2.34 -1.55
C MET A 292 2.09 -1.83 -1.46
N GLY A 293 2.27 -0.53 -1.16
CA GLY A 293 3.56 0.06 -0.83
C GLY A 293 4.60 0.03 -1.95
N ASN A 294 4.18 0.36 -3.17
CA ASN A 294 5.03 0.38 -4.36
C ASN A 294 5.71 -0.97 -4.66
N LEU A 295 5.07 -2.06 -4.22
CA LEU A 295 5.38 -3.40 -4.65
C LEU A 295 4.62 -3.73 -5.93
N ALA A 296 5.19 -4.55 -6.79
CA ALA A 296 4.50 -5.16 -7.91
C ALA A 296 4.93 -6.62 -8.05
N ILE A 297 4.04 -7.43 -8.61
CA ILE A 297 4.32 -8.83 -8.91
C ILE A 297 4.17 -9.09 -10.39
N GLU A 298 5.09 -9.86 -10.97
CA GLU A 298 4.88 -10.44 -12.29
C GLU A 298 4.10 -11.76 -12.15
N PRO A 299 2.84 -11.83 -12.63
CA PRO A 299 1.95 -12.95 -12.31
C PRO A 299 2.38 -14.32 -12.86
N THR A 300 3.25 -14.38 -13.87
CA THR A 300 3.67 -15.64 -14.48
C THR A 300 4.76 -16.34 -13.69
N THR A 301 5.72 -15.57 -13.19
CA THR A 301 6.93 -16.06 -12.50
C THR A 301 6.87 -15.85 -11.00
N GLY A 302 6.00 -14.96 -10.51
CA GLY A 302 5.97 -14.56 -9.11
C GLY A 302 7.10 -13.62 -8.72
N GLN A 303 7.83 -13.05 -9.69
CA GLN A 303 8.90 -12.10 -9.41
C GLN A 303 8.32 -10.82 -8.77
N LEU A 304 8.86 -10.47 -7.61
CA LEU A 304 8.48 -9.29 -6.84
C LEU A 304 9.43 -8.13 -7.14
N LEU A 305 8.83 -6.99 -7.38
CA LEU A 305 9.48 -5.76 -7.82
C LEU A 305 9.11 -4.64 -6.85
N SER A 306 10.04 -3.75 -6.55
CA SER A 306 9.74 -2.47 -5.91
C SER A 306 10.15 -1.30 -6.79
N HIS A 307 9.43 -0.19 -6.66
CA HIS A 307 9.90 1.08 -7.19
C HIS A 307 11.02 1.63 -6.31
N ASP A 308 12.14 1.96 -6.94
CA ASP A 308 13.22 2.73 -6.34
C ASP A 308 13.02 4.20 -6.75
N GLU A 309 12.61 5.02 -5.79
CA GLU A 309 12.35 6.44 -5.99
C GLU A 309 13.60 7.23 -6.37
N GLU A 310 14.80 6.83 -5.89
CA GLU A 310 16.05 7.55 -6.14
C GLU A 310 16.51 7.37 -7.59
N THR A 311 16.39 6.15 -8.11
CA THR A 311 16.84 5.83 -9.46
C THR A 311 15.71 5.84 -10.50
N ASN A 312 14.47 5.97 -10.04
CA ASN A 312 13.24 5.80 -10.82
C ASN A 312 13.24 4.49 -11.64
N ARG A 313 13.76 3.42 -11.03
CA ARG A 313 13.84 2.07 -11.62
C ARG A 313 13.10 1.08 -10.76
N LEU A 314 12.95 -0.12 -11.31
CA LEU A 314 12.47 -1.25 -10.54
C LEU A 314 13.63 -2.07 -10.02
N ALA A 315 13.60 -2.33 -8.72
CA ALA A 315 14.48 -3.29 -8.08
C ALA A 315 13.74 -4.63 -7.96
N ILE A 316 14.45 -5.72 -8.22
CA ILE A 316 13.96 -7.07 -7.91
C ILE A 316 14.15 -7.28 -6.41
N LEU A 317 13.06 -7.56 -5.70
CA LEU A 317 13.08 -7.84 -4.26
C LEU A 317 13.23 -9.33 -3.95
N GLY A 318 12.78 -10.19 -4.86
CA GLY A 318 12.80 -11.63 -4.72
C GLY A 318 11.70 -12.28 -5.55
N ASN A 319 11.36 -13.53 -5.21
CA ASN A 319 10.31 -14.29 -5.87
C ASN A 319 9.33 -14.85 -4.84
N LEU A 320 8.04 -14.75 -5.13
CA LEU A 320 6.99 -15.39 -4.36
C LEU A 320 6.99 -16.91 -4.61
N TRP A 321 6.55 -17.70 -3.62
CA TRP A 321 6.43 -19.15 -3.78
C TRP A 321 5.15 -19.50 -4.55
N ALA A 322 5.21 -20.63 -5.27
CA ALA A 322 4.19 -21.02 -6.24
C ALA A 322 2.79 -21.19 -5.64
N GLU A 323 2.67 -21.72 -4.42
CA GLU A 323 1.35 -21.88 -3.78
C GLU A 323 0.67 -20.53 -3.52
N LYS A 324 1.39 -19.54 -3.01
CA LYS A 324 0.82 -18.20 -2.77
C LYS A 324 0.46 -17.49 -4.07
N LEU A 325 1.28 -17.67 -5.11
CA LEU A 325 1.00 -17.09 -6.43
C LEU A 325 -0.30 -17.64 -7.03
N LYS A 326 -0.55 -18.95 -6.90
CA LYS A 326 -1.77 -19.60 -7.42
C LYS A 326 -3.05 -19.08 -6.78
N THR A 327 -2.97 -18.56 -5.55
CA THR A 327 -4.12 -18.03 -4.82
C THR A 327 -4.27 -16.52 -4.98
N MET A 328 -3.51 -15.87 -5.88
CA MET A 328 -3.60 -14.42 -6.08
C MET A 328 -5.00 -14.01 -6.57
N PRO A 329 -5.74 -13.19 -5.81
CA PRO A 329 -7.06 -12.72 -6.23
C PRO A 329 -6.98 -11.69 -7.37
N SER A 330 -8.09 -11.47 -8.07
CA SER A 330 -8.13 -10.52 -9.20
C SER A 330 -8.27 -9.05 -8.80
N GLY A 331 -8.70 -8.75 -7.57
CA GLY A 331 -8.97 -7.38 -7.10
C GLY A 331 -9.70 -7.31 -5.77
N GLY A 332 -10.02 -6.09 -5.33
CA GLY A 332 -10.87 -5.83 -4.16
C GLY A 332 -10.24 -6.18 -2.80
N GLU A 333 -11.10 -6.49 -1.83
CA GLU A 333 -10.72 -6.83 -0.46
C GLU A 333 -9.84 -8.09 -0.39
N ASP A 334 -10.17 -9.14 -1.13
CA ASP A 334 -9.38 -10.38 -1.14
C ASP A 334 -7.95 -10.14 -1.64
N LEU A 335 -7.80 -9.33 -2.70
CA LEU A 335 -6.47 -8.95 -3.19
C LEU A 335 -5.72 -8.12 -2.13
N LEU A 336 -6.40 -7.26 -1.38
CA LEU A 336 -5.77 -6.49 -0.32
C LEU A 336 -5.27 -7.37 0.83
N VAL A 337 -6.06 -8.35 1.27
CA VAL A 337 -5.64 -9.33 2.29
C VAL A 337 -4.40 -10.08 1.78
N TRP A 338 -4.47 -10.63 0.57
CA TRP A 338 -3.35 -11.36 -0.03
C TRP A 338 -2.10 -10.48 -0.19
N ALA A 339 -2.25 -9.23 -0.67
CA ALA A 339 -1.15 -8.29 -0.86
C ALA A 339 -0.54 -7.81 0.47
N SER A 340 -1.34 -7.75 1.54
CA SER A 340 -0.86 -7.42 2.90
C SER A 340 0.11 -8.48 3.41
N SER A 341 -0.23 -9.76 3.23
CA SER A 341 0.66 -10.90 3.51
C SER A 341 1.98 -10.77 2.73
N VAL A 342 1.91 -10.51 1.42
CA VAL A 342 3.13 -10.30 0.59
C VAL A 342 3.96 -9.11 1.08
N LYS A 343 3.32 -7.98 1.41
CA LYS A 343 4.01 -6.79 1.92
C LYS A 343 4.75 -7.09 3.22
N LEU A 344 4.14 -7.80 4.14
CA LEU A 344 4.75 -8.16 5.42
C LEU A 344 5.91 -9.16 5.22
N SER A 345 5.70 -10.23 4.44
CA SER A 345 6.73 -11.23 4.14
C SER A 345 7.98 -10.67 3.44
N TYR A 346 7.82 -9.59 2.67
CA TYR A 346 8.92 -8.93 1.93
C TYR A 346 9.28 -7.56 2.49
N SER A 347 8.90 -7.26 3.74
CA SER A 347 9.44 -6.11 4.45
C SER A 347 10.93 -6.34 4.70
N LEU A 348 11.78 -5.56 4.03
CA LEU A 348 13.23 -5.77 4.03
C LEU A 348 13.99 -4.90 5.03
N ALA A 349 13.41 -3.82 5.53
CA ALA A 349 14.14 -2.89 6.37
C ALA A 349 13.23 -2.20 7.38
N LEU A 350 13.67 -2.18 8.63
CA LEU A 350 13.03 -1.37 9.66
C LEU A 350 13.32 0.13 9.41
N PRO A 351 12.40 1.04 9.78
CA PRO A 351 12.61 2.48 9.63
C PRO A 351 13.93 2.97 10.25
N LYS A 352 14.49 4.03 9.67
CA LYS A 352 15.74 4.64 10.16
C LYS A 352 15.51 5.45 11.43
N GLU A 353 14.34 6.08 11.55
CA GLU A 353 13.96 6.89 12.70
C GLU A 353 13.62 6.01 13.91
N PRO A 354 14.21 6.26 15.10
CA PRO A 354 14.03 5.39 16.28
C PRO A 354 12.58 5.18 16.70
N GLU A 355 11.78 6.24 16.77
CA GLU A 355 10.37 6.18 17.19
C GLU A 355 9.52 5.35 16.22
N LYS A 356 9.70 5.58 14.90
CA LYS A 356 9.01 4.80 13.86
C LYS A 356 9.46 3.35 13.87
N ARG A 357 10.75 3.10 14.12
CA ARG A 357 11.30 1.73 14.23
C ARG A 357 10.68 0.98 15.39
N GLU A 358 10.63 1.60 16.58
CA GLU A 358 10.03 1.00 17.76
C GLU A 358 8.56 0.68 17.54
N ALA A 359 7.79 1.62 16.98
CA ALA A 359 6.39 1.40 16.63
C ALA A 359 6.20 0.29 15.58
N THR A 360 7.11 0.19 14.60
CA THR A 360 7.07 -0.86 13.56
C THR A 360 7.34 -2.23 14.16
N ILE A 361 8.35 -2.34 15.03
CA ILE A 361 8.66 -3.59 15.75
C ILE A 361 7.47 -4.01 16.59
N ALA A 362 6.91 -3.11 17.40
CA ALA A 362 5.77 -3.42 18.26
C ALA A 362 4.54 -3.90 17.47
N ALA A 363 4.26 -3.28 16.31
CA ALA A 363 3.16 -3.71 15.44
C ALA A 363 3.39 -5.12 14.87
N LEU A 364 4.62 -5.43 14.43
CA LEU A 364 4.95 -6.74 13.88
C LEU A 364 4.99 -7.84 14.96
N GLU A 365 5.50 -7.53 16.15
CA GLU A 365 5.51 -8.45 17.30
C GLU A 365 4.09 -8.80 17.72
N HIS A 366 3.22 -7.80 17.91
CA HIS A 366 1.82 -8.02 18.24
C HIS A 366 1.11 -8.86 17.17
N ALA A 367 1.33 -8.58 15.89
CA ALA A 367 0.72 -9.36 14.82
C ALA A 367 1.18 -10.82 14.80
N LEU A 368 2.46 -11.08 15.10
CA LEU A 368 2.98 -12.44 15.23
C LEU A 368 2.34 -13.17 16.42
N GLU A 369 2.14 -12.49 17.56
CA GLU A 369 1.42 -13.04 18.71
C GLU A 369 -0.04 -13.41 18.38
N GLU A 370 -0.69 -12.61 17.53
CA GLU A 370 -2.04 -12.87 16.99
C GLU A 370 -2.05 -13.91 15.84
N GLY A 371 -0.90 -14.52 15.52
CA GLY A 371 -0.80 -15.62 14.56
C GLY A 371 -0.51 -15.21 13.11
N VAL A 372 -0.20 -13.94 12.84
CA VAL A 372 0.19 -13.46 11.50
C VAL A 372 1.65 -13.80 11.24
N LEU A 373 1.92 -15.00 10.72
CA LEU A 373 3.28 -15.49 10.46
C LEU A 373 4.07 -14.58 9.51
N ASP A 374 3.42 -14.00 8.49
CA ASP A 374 4.04 -13.05 7.55
C ASP A 374 4.64 -11.82 8.25
N ALA A 375 4.02 -11.36 9.36
CA ALA A 375 4.56 -10.26 10.15
C ALA A 375 5.85 -10.67 10.88
N GLY A 376 5.90 -11.90 11.40
CA GLY A 376 7.11 -12.47 11.98
C GLY A 376 8.24 -12.60 10.97
N ILE A 377 7.94 -13.01 9.73
CA ILE A 377 8.93 -13.03 8.63
C ILE A 377 9.45 -11.62 8.36
N GLY A 378 8.56 -10.63 8.24
CA GLY A 378 8.94 -9.23 8.04
C GLY A 378 9.84 -8.70 9.16
N LEU A 379 9.53 -9.04 10.42
CA LEU A 379 10.33 -8.66 11.57
C LEU A 379 11.73 -9.29 11.54
N ALA A 380 11.82 -10.60 11.29
CA ALA A 380 13.08 -11.32 11.21
C ALA A 380 13.99 -10.75 10.11
N ARG A 381 13.46 -10.55 8.90
CA ARG A 381 14.20 -9.94 7.79
C ARG A 381 14.62 -8.50 8.09
N GLY A 382 13.74 -7.74 8.75
CA GLY A 382 14.05 -6.39 9.21
C GLY A 382 15.24 -6.34 10.18
N TYR A 383 15.38 -7.33 11.06
CA TYR A 383 16.55 -7.49 11.91
C TYR A 383 17.80 -7.93 11.14
N GLU A 384 17.69 -8.87 10.20
CA GLU A 384 18.81 -9.32 9.37
C GLU A 384 19.42 -8.18 8.55
N ALA A 385 18.58 -7.30 7.99
CA ALA A 385 19.01 -6.17 7.18
C ALA A 385 19.85 -5.14 7.94
N THR A 386 19.84 -5.16 9.28
CA THR A 386 20.71 -4.29 10.09
C THR A 386 22.18 -4.72 10.05
N GLY A 387 22.46 -5.99 9.71
CA GLY A 387 23.80 -6.58 9.72
C GLY A 387 24.41 -6.77 11.12
N LYS A 388 23.66 -6.53 12.20
CA LYS A 388 24.15 -6.66 13.58
C LYS A 388 24.02 -8.09 14.10
N PRO A 389 25.08 -8.72 14.64
CA PRO A 389 25.04 -10.10 15.13
C PRO A 389 23.94 -10.35 16.16
N GLU A 390 23.74 -9.44 17.12
CA GLU A 390 22.72 -9.58 18.16
C GLU A 390 21.28 -9.54 17.61
N LEU A 391 21.05 -8.81 16.52
CA LEU A 391 19.74 -8.76 15.86
C LEU A 391 19.53 -9.96 14.94
N ARG A 392 20.61 -10.49 14.34
CA ARG A 392 20.54 -11.74 13.58
C ARG A 392 20.11 -12.93 14.44
N GLU A 393 20.58 -13.02 15.69
CA GLU A 393 20.11 -14.06 16.61
C GLU A 393 18.61 -13.90 16.95
N LYS A 394 18.13 -12.66 17.10
CA LYS A 394 16.69 -12.40 17.27
C LYS A 394 15.88 -12.85 16.06
N ALA A 395 16.35 -12.55 14.84
CA ALA A 395 15.71 -13.01 13.61
C ALA A 395 15.61 -14.54 13.58
N LEU A 396 16.69 -15.22 13.95
CA LEU A 396 16.74 -16.67 13.99
C LEU A 396 15.79 -17.28 15.03
N GLN A 397 15.65 -16.65 16.21
CA GLN A 397 14.64 -17.06 17.20
C GLN A 397 13.22 -16.96 16.63
N ILE A 398 12.91 -15.91 15.88
CA ILE A 398 11.61 -15.76 15.21
C ILE A 398 11.42 -16.83 14.14
N TYR A 399 12.42 -17.11 13.30
CA TYR A 399 12.35 -18.20 12.34
C TYR A 399 12.13 -19.56 13.02
N ARG A 400 12.80 -19.84 14.15
CA ARG A 400 12.58 -21.06 14.92
C ARG A 400 11.16 -21.15 15.50
N GLN A 401 10.60 -20.02 15.95
CA GLN A 401 9.21 -19.95 16.43
C GLN A 401 8.20 -20.26 15.30
N ILE A 402 8.43 -19.72 14.10
CA ILE A 402 7.57 -19.96 12.93
C ILE A 402 7.78 -21.38 12.37
N GLY A 403 9.01 -21.87 12.38
CA GLY A 403 9.41 -23.16 11.87
C GLY A 403 9.11 -23.33 10.38
N SER A 404 8.73 -24.54 9.99
CA SER A 404 8.38 -24.89 8.61
C SER A 404 6.96 -24.51 8.20
N ALA A 405 6.19 -23.83 9.07
CA ALA A 405 4.84 -23.36 8.73
C ALA A 405 4.86 -22.23 7.68
N HIS A 406 6.01 -21.58 7.47
CA HIS A 406 6.20 -20.55 6.46
C HIS A 406 7.41 -20.86 5.55
N PRO A 407 7.29 -20.84 4.22
CA PRO A 407 8.38 -21.24 3.31
C PRO A 407 9.67 -20.42 3.46
N LEU A 408 9.54 -19.11 3.71
CA LEU A 408 10.71 -18.24 3.93
C LEU A 408 11.43 -18.55 5.26
N SER A 409 10.69 -18.94 6.30
CA SER A 409 11.28 -19.36 7.58
C SER A 409 11.98 -20.70 7.43
N ALA A 410 11.33 -21.68 6.79
CA ALA A 410 11.95 -22.96 6.46
C ALA A 410 13.26 -22.77 5.69
N TYR A 411 13.27 -21.88 4.69
CA TYR A 411 14.48 -21.60 3.92
C TYR A 411 15.59 -20.97 4.76
N ALA A 412 15.27 -20.00 5.64
CA ALA A 412 16.25 -19.40 6.54
C ALA A 412 16.85 -20.43 7.51
N LEU A 413 16.01 -21.30 8.10
CA LEU A 413 16.44 -22.38 8.98
C LEU A 413 17.30 -23.42 8.25
N ALA A 414 16.99 -23.73 6.99
CA ALA A 414 17.80 -24.66 6.19
C ALA A 414 19.26 -24.19 6.09
N HIS A 415 19.47 -22.89 5.83
CA HIS A 415 20.79 -22.29 5.76
C HIS A 415 21.49 -22.19 7.12
N ASP A 416 20.74 -21.95 8.21
CA ASP A 416 21.29 -21.97 9.58
C ASP A 416 21.81 -23.36 9.95
N GLU A 417 21.00 -24.40 9.72
CA GLU A 417 21.37 -25.79 10.00
C GLU A 417 22.54 -26.25 9.11
N LEU A 418 22.57 -25.85 7.85
CA LEU A 418 23.68 -26.13 6.95
C LEU A 418 24.98 -25.47 7.45
N PHE A 419 24.91 -24.21 7.90
CA PHE A 419 26.06 -23.51 8.49
C PHE A 419 26.54 -24.18 9.79
N ALA A 420 25.62 -24.74 10.57
CA ALA A 420 25.92 -25.53 11.77
C ALA A 420 26.43 -26.95 11.47
N GLY A 421 26.44 -27.39 10.21
CA GLY A 421 26.86 -28.74 9.79
C GLY A 421 25.82 -29.83 10.05
N ASN A 422 24.55 -29.46 10.24
CA ASN A 422 23.43 -30.37 10.44
C ASN A 422 22.70 -30.64 9.13
N ASP A 423 23.37 -31.35 8.22
CA ASP A 423 22.89 -31.68 6.87
C ASP A 423 21.49 -32.31 6.84
N LYS A 424 21.15 -33.12 7.85
CA LYS A 424 19.83 -33.78 7.92
C LYS A 424 18.72 -32.76 8.17
N ALA A 425 18.89 -31.88 9.16
CA ALA A 425 17.89 -30.85 9.44
C ALA A 425 17.81 -29.82 8.31
N ALA A 426 18.95 -29.45 7.73
CA ALA A 426 19.00 -28.59 6.55
C ALA A 426 18.16 -29.17 5.39
N LEU A 427 18.30 -30.47 5.11
CA LEU A 427 17.52 -31.16 4.09
C LEU A 427 16.01 -31.15 4.37
N GLU A 428 15.60 -31.37 5.62
CA GLU A 428 14.18 -31.34 6.01
C GLU A 428 13.57 -29.95 5.79
N HIS A 429 14.30 -28.90 6.16
CA HIS A 429 13.86 -27.52 5.96
C HIS A 429 13.87 -27.08 4.48
N PHE A 430 14.89 -27.47 3.69
CA PHE A 430 14.90 -27.22 2.25
C PHE A 430 13.72 -27.88 1.55
N LYS A 431 13.38 -29.13 1.91
CA LYS A 431 12.20 -29.83 1.37
C LYS A 431 10.92 -29.09 1.69
N ALA A 432 10.70 -28.68 2.93
CA ALA A 432 9.49 -27.95 3.32
C ALA A 432 9.30 -26.65 2.52
N SER A 433 10.37 -25.88 2.31
CA SER A 433 10.31 -24.65 1.50
C SER A 433 10.12 -24.93 0.00
N ALA A 434 10.79 -25.96 -0.52
CA ALA A 434 10.68 -26.39 -1.92
C ALA A 434 9.31 -26.98 -2.27
N GLU A 435 8.66 -27.68 -1.33
CA GLU A 435 7.31 -28.23 -1.49
C GLU A 435 6.28 -27.13 -1.71
N ALA A 436 6.38 -26.00 -0.98
CA ALA A 436 5.58 -24.80 -1.22
C ALA A 436 5.90 -24.09 -2.56
N GLY A 437 6.95 -24.55 -3.26
CA GLY A 437 7.39 -24.02 -4.55
C GLY A 437 8.13 -22.70 -4.42
N TYR A 438 8.92 -22.50 -3.37
CA TYR A 438 9.82 -21.35 -3.28
C TYR A 438 11.02 -21.55 -4.23
N PRO A 439 11.25 -20.66 -5.22
CA PRO A 439 12.24 -20.94 -6.29
C PRO A 439 13.67 -21.11 -5.77
N LEU A 440 14.11 -20.23 -4.87
CA LEU A 440 15.47 -20.30 -4.34
C LEU A 440 15.69 -21.59 -3.53
N ALA A 441 14.69 -22.04 -2.77
CA ALA A 441 14.78 -23.34 -2.08
C ALA A 441 14.83 -24.52 -3.04
N LEU A 442 14.12 -24.48 -4.17
CA LEU A 442 14.20 -25.53 -5.20
C LEU A 442 15.61 -25.62 -5.78
N THR A 443 16.23 -24.48 -6.07
CA THR A 443 17.60 -24.41 -6.61
C THR A 443 18.63 -24.89 -5.59
N ASP A 444 18.58 -24.37 -4.37
CA ASP A 444 19.53 -24.75 -3.32
C ASP A 444 19.38 -26.22 -2.93
N LEU A 445 18.16 -26.75 -2.87
CA LEU A 445 17.92 -28.17 -2.65
C LEU A 445 18.52 -29.01 -3.78
N ALA A 446 18.41 -28.58 -5.05
CA ALA A 446 19.01 -29.29 -6.17
C ALA A 446 20.54 -29.31 -6.07
N VAL A 447 21.15 -28.18 -5.71
CA VAL A 447 22.61 -28.07 -5.50
C VAL A 447 23.04 -28.97 -4.35
N PHE A 448 22.30 -28.95 -3.24
CA PHE A 448 22.56 -29.81 -2.08
C PHE A 448 22.49 -31.30 -2.46
N VAL A 449 21.46 -31.72 -3.21
CA VAL A 449 21.31 -33.10 -3.70
C VAL A 449 22.49 -33.51 -4.61
N LEU A 450 22.96 -32.61 -5.48
CA LEU A 450 24.11 -32.87 -6.35
C LEU A 450 25.42 -33.00 -5.57
N GLN A 451 25.65 -32.15 -4.57
CA GLN A 451 26.87 -32.13 -3.75
C GLN A 451 26.97 -33.34 -2.81
N HIS A 452 25.84 -33.75 -2.24
CA HIS A 452 25.77 -34.87 -1.28
C HIS A 452 25.39 -36.21 -1.92
N HIS A 453 25.20 -36.25 -3.25
CA HIS A 453 24.82 -37.44 -4.01
C HIS A 453 23.59 -38.17 -3.44
N LEU A 454 22.55 -37.40 -3.08
CA LEU A 454 21.36 -37.96 -2.45
C LEU A 454 20.50 -38.72 -3.48
N GLU A 455 20.13 -39.95 -3.15
CA GLU A 455 19.25 -40.78 -3.98
C GLU A 455 17.76 -40.41 -3.78
N GLY A 456 16.95 -40.67 -4.81
CA GLY A 456 15.48 -40.53 -4.75
C GLY A 456 14.94 -39.11 -4.98
N ILE A 457 15.79 -38.12 -5.23
CA ILE A 457 15.41 -36.76 -5.62
C ILE A 457 16.10 -36.43 -6.93
N ASP A 458 15.35 -36.00 -7.95
CA ASP A 458 15.94 -35.55 -9.23
C ASP A 458 16.31 -34.06 -9.14
N PRO A 459 17.59 -33.69 -9.02
CA PRO A 459 18.00 -32.29 -8.92
C PRO A 459 17.68 -31.49 -10.18
N TRP A 460 17.56 -32.15 -11.33
CA TRP A 460 17.32 -31.46 -12.59
C TRP A 460 15.86 -31.12 -12.82
N ASP A 461 14.94 -31.94 -12.30
CA ASP A 461 13.52 -31.57 -12.21
C ASP A 461 13.33 -30.34 -11.32
N LEU A 462 13.97 -30.33 -10.15
CA LEU A 462 13.94 -29.19 -9.23
C LEU A 462 14.44 -27.89 -9.89
N LEU A 463 15.59 -27.93 -10.56
CA LEU A 463 16.12 -26.78 -11.31
C LEU A 463 15.19 -26.36 -12.45
N THR A 464 14.57 -27.30 -13.16
CA THR A 464 13.61 -26.99 -14.24
C THR A 464 12.38 -26.27 -13.70
N ARG A 465 11.84 -26.73 -12.57
CA ARG A 465 10.71 -26.09 -11.88
C ARG A 465 11.09 -24.71 -11.35
N SER A 466 12.27 -24.57 -10.75
CA SER A 466 12.75 -23.27 -10.26
C SER A 466 12.95 -22.25 -11.40
N ALA A 467 13.58 -22.68 -12.51
CA ALA A 467 13.77 -21.85 -13.69
C ALA A 467 12.45 -21.39 -14.32
N ALA A 468 11.39 -22.23 -14.27
CA ALA A 468 10.06 -21.87 -14.73
C ALA A 468 9.40 -20.77 -13.85
N LEU A 469 9.78 -20.70 -12.58
CA LEU A 469 9.37 -19.64 -11.63
C LEU A 469 10.31 -18.42 -11.68
N GLY A 470 11.16 -18.32 -12.70
CA GLY A 470 11.97 -17.14 -12.96
C GLY A 470 13.26 -17.04 -12.13
N ASP A 471 13.70 -18.12 -11.47
CA ASP A 471 15.00 -18.12 -10.79
C ASP A 471 16.16 -18.07 -11.82
N PRO A 472 17.00 -17.01 -11.81
CA PRO A 472 18.12 -16.91 -12.71
C PRO A 472 19.23 -17.94 -12.42
N ASP A 473 19.45 -18.35 -11.17
CA ASP A 473 20.51 -19.30 -10.81
C ASP A 473 20.19 -20.69 -11.33
N ALA A 474 18.92 -21.11 -11.24
CA ALA A 474 18.45 -22.35 -11.85
C ALA A 474 18.73 -22.40 -13.36
N ASN A 475 18.50 -21.30 -14.08
CA ASN A 475 18.80 -21.20 -15.50
C ASN A 475 20.31 -21.33 -15.79
N VAL A 476 21.19 -20.84 -14.91
CA VAL A 476 22.64 -20.99 -15.05
C VAL A 476 23.05 -22.45 -14.90
N TYR A 477 22.60 -23.14 -13.85
CA TYR A 477 22.92 -24.57 -13.66
C TYR A 477 22.42 -25.45 -14.81
N LEU A 478 21.20 -25.18 -15.31
CA LEU A 478 20.67 -25.88 -16.48
C LEU A 478 21.49 -25.57 -17.74
N ALA A 479 21.96 -24.34 -17.91
CA ALA A 479 22.79 -23.97 -19.04
C ALA A 479 24.15 -24.67 -19.01
N GLU A 480 24.80 -24.75 -17.84
CA GLU A 480 26.06 -25.48 -17.67
C GLU A 480 25.90 -26.96 -18.01
N ARG A 481 24.79 -27.59 -17.59
CA ARG A 481 24.46 -28.95 -18.01
C ARG A 481 24.32 -29.06 -19.53
N ARG A 482 23.57 -28.15 -20.16
CA ARG A 482 23.40 -28.14 -21.63
C ARG A 482 24.72 -27.91 -22.37
N MET A 483 25.63 -27.14 -21.81
CA MET A 483 26.99 -27.00 -22.35
C MET A 483 27.75 -28.33 -22.29
N ASN A 484 27.68 -29.05 -21.17
CA ASN A 484 28.30 -30.37 -21.02
C ASN A 484 27.69 -31.41 -21.97
N ASP A 485 26.40 -31.30 -22.27
CA ASP A 485 25.68 -32.13 -23.25
C ASP A 485 25.98 -31.72 -24.72
N ASN A 486 26.86 -30.74 -24.97
CA ASN A 486 27.16 -30.15 -26.29
C ASN A 486 25.93 -29.53 -26.98
N LEU A 487 25.05 -28.88 -26.22
CA LEU A 487 23.86 -28.16 -26.69
C LEU A 487 23.99 -26.63 -26.46
N PRO A 488 24.93 -25.94 -27.14
CA PRO A 488 25.28 -24.55 -26.84
C PRO A 488 24.17 -23.54 -27.15
N GLN A 489 23.29 -23.82 -28.12
CA GLN A 489 22.16 -22.93 -28.42
C GLN A 489 21.12 -22.94 -27.29
N GLU A 490 20.79 -24.11 -26.75
CA GLU A 490 19.87 -24.24 -25.61
C GLU A 490 20.46 -23.60 -24.35
N ALA A 491 21.75 -23.81 -24.10
CA ALA A 491 22.46 -23.16 -23.00
C ALA A 491 22.41 -21.63 -23.12
N LEU A 492 22.64 -21.07 -24.31
CA LEU A 492 22.57 -19.63 -24.53
C LEU A 492 21.15 -19.09 -24.32
N ASP A 493 20.12 -19.83 -24.73
CA ASP A 493 18.71 -19.44 -24.52
C ASP A 493 18.31 -19.46 -23.05
N LEU A 494 18.85 -20.39 -22.24
CA LEU A 494 18.69 -20.41 -20.78
C LEU A 494 19.42 -19.23 -20.12
N LEU A 495 20.70 -19.00 -20.47
CA LEU A 495 21.46 -17.87 -19.95
C LEU A 495 20.82 -16.54 -20.29
N ARG A 496 20.19 -16.42 -21.47
CA ARG A 496 19.41 -15.23 -21.85
C ARG A 496 18.35 -14.86 -20.83
N LYS A 497 17.61 -15.84 -20.33
CA LYS A 497 16.58 -15.60 -19.30
C LYS A 497 17.19 -15.02 -18.03
N ALA A 498 18.35 -15.50 -17.62
CA ALA A 498 19.04 -15.05 -16.40
C ALA A 498 19.70 -13.66 -16.56
N TRP A 499 20.46 -13.42 -17.64
CA TRP A 499 21.17 -12.14 -17.77
C TRP A 499 20.24 -10.97 -18.11
N GLN A 500 19.12 -11.22 -18.78
CA GLN A 500 18.13 -10.17 -19.08
C GLN A 500 17.52 -9.54 -17.83
N VAL A 501 17.41 -10.30 -16.74
CA VAL A 501 16.97 -9.80 -15.42
C VAL A 501 18.13 -9.28 -14.56
N GLY A 502 19.35 -9.21 -15.11
CA GLY A 502 20.50 -8.61 -14.45
C GLY A 502 21.40 -9.58 -13.69
N HIS A 503 21.25 -10.90 -13.87
CA HIS A 503 22.09 -11.88 -13.18
C HIS A 503 23.56 -11.80 -13.62
N LYS A 504 24.46 -11.42 -12.69
CA LYS A 504 25.86 -11.09 -13.01
C LYS A 504 26.66 -12.29 -13.52
N GLY A 505 26.49 -13.46 -12.90
CA GLY A 505 27.19 -14.68 -13.32
C GLY A 505 26.79 -15.12 -14.74
N ALA A 506 25.49 -15.01 -15.04
CA ALA A 506 24.95 -15.36 -16.36
C ALA A 506 25.47 -14.45 -17.48
N VAL A 507 25.70 -13.16 -17.22
CA VAL A 507 26.19 -12.20 -18.23
C VAL A 507 27.56 -12.64 -18.76
N ASP A 508 28.50 -12.94 -17.88
CA ASP A 508 29.86 -13.34 -18.28
C ASP A 508 29.86 -14.72 -18.94
N LEU A 509 29.12 -15.68 -18.39
CA LEU A 509 29.02 -17.02 -18.97
C LEU A 509 28.36 -16.99 -20.36
N ALA A 510 27.32 -16.17 -20.56
CA ALA A 510 26.67 -15.97 -21.85
C ALA A 510 27.62 -15.31 -22.86
N PHE A 511 28.42 -14.34 -22.43
CA PHE A 511 29.42 -13.69 -23.28
C PHE A 511 30.47 -14.69 -23.77
N ARG A 512 31.00 -15.52 -22.86
CA ARG A 512 31.97 -16.56 -23.20
C ARG A 512 31.38 -17.59 -24.16
N LEU A 513 30.16 -18.08 -23.88
CA LEU A 513 29.47 -19.05 -24.73
C LEU A 513 29.15 -18.48 -26.12
N ALA A 514 28.60 -17.28 -26.20
CA ALA A 514 28.27 -16.64 -27.48
C ALA A 514 29.53 -16.34 -28.32
N THR A 515 30.64 -15.97 -27.67
CA THR A 515 31.95 -15.79 -28.32
C THR A 515 32.46 -17.12 -28.86
N TYR A 516 32.43 -18.19 -28.05
CA TYR A 516 32.80 -19.53 -28.47
C TYR A 516 31.95 -19.99 -29.67
N MET A 517 30.62 -19.85 -29.61
CA MET A 517 29.71 -20.21 -30.70
C MET A 517 30.03 -19.45 -31.99
N ARG A 518 30.34 -18.14 -31.89
CA ARG A 518 30.73 -17.31 -33.04
C ARG A 518 32.03 -17.83 -33.67
N ASP A 519 33.04 -18.12 -32.85
CA ASP A 519 34.36 -18.52 -33.31
C ASP A 519 34.34 -19.93 -33.92
N GLN A 520 33.54 -20.83 -33.36
CA GLN A 520 33.28 -22.18 -33.88
C GLN A 520 32.22 -22.22 -35.00
N LYS A 521 31.69 -21.07 -35.42
CA LYS A 521 30.64 -20.95 -36.46
C LYS A 521 29.37 -21.77 -36.16
N LEU A 522 29.03 -21.91 -34.88
CA LEU A 522 27.82 -22.60 -34.41
C LEU A 522 26.64 -21.62 -34.39
N GLY A 523 25.57 -21.91 -35.16
CA GLY A 523 24.34 -21.11 -35.17
C GLY A 523 24.36 -19.92 -36.15
N ASN A 524 23.39 -19.01 -36.00
CA ASN A 524 23.22 -17.88 -36.93
C ASN A 524 24.11 -16.69 -36.55
N ARG A 525 25.06 -16.36 -37.42
CA ARG A 525 26.04 -15.27 -37.22
C ARG A 525 25.41 -13.90 -36.92
N HIS A 526 24.29 -13.55 -37.57
CA HIS A 526 23.65 -12.25 -37.35
C HIS A 526 22.98 -12.19 -35.98
N LYS A 527 22.28 -13.26 -35.60
CA LYS A 527 21.67 -13.38 -34.26
C LYS A 527 22.72 -13.33 -33.16
N LEU A 528 23.82 -14.07 -33.29
CA LEU A 528 24.91 -14.07 -32.30
C LEU A 528 25.59 -12.70 -32.16
N LYS A 529 25.75 -11.96 -33.27
CA LYS A 529 26.28 -10.59 -33.21
C LYS A 529 25.34 -9.65 -32.45
N GLN A 530 24.02 -9.83 -32.59
CA GLN A 530 23.05 -9.06 -31.84
C GLN A 530 23.06 -9.43 -30.35
N GLU A 531 23.08 -10.73 -30.04
CA GLU A 531 23.19 -11.22 -28.65
C GLU A 531 24.42 -10.67 -27.94
N LEU A 532 25.60 -10.72 -28.57
CA LEU A 532 26.83 -10.17 -27.99
C LEU A 532 26.69 -8.67 -27.68
N ARG A 533 26.06 -7.88 -28.56
CA ARG A 533 25.81 -6.45 -28.30
C ARG A 533 24.86 -6.24 -27.12
N ASP A 534 23.83 -7.07 -27.01
CA ASP A 534 22.83 -6.96 -25.94
C ASP A 534 23.47 -7.34 -24.58
N ILE A 535 24.29 -8.39 -24.57
CA ILE A 535 25.09 -8.82 -23.40
C ILE A 535 26.09 -7.73 -23.00
N GLU A 536 26.84 -7.15 -23.94
CA GLU A 536 27.76 -6.02 -23.70
C GLU A 536 27.03 -4.80 -23.13
N GLY A 537 25.86 -4.47 -23.69
CA GLY A 537 25.00 -3.39 -23.20
C GLY A 537 24.54 -3.63 -21.76
N GLN A 538 24.18 -4.86 -21.42
CA GLN A 538 23.79 -5.24 -20.07
C GLN A 538 24.98 -5.25 -19.10
N ALA A 539 26.13 -5.77 -19.51
CA ALA A 539 27.37 -5.75 -18.71
C ALA A 539 27.76 -4.32 -18.35
N LYS A 540 27.65 -3.37 -19.29
CA LYS A 540 27.89 -1.95 -19.03
C LYS A 540 26.92 -1.37 -17.99
N LYS A 541 25.63 -1.73 -18.05
CA LYS A 541 24.63 -1.29 -17.05
C LYS A 541 24.94 -1.83 -15.65
N LEU A 542 25.45 -3.05 -15.57
CA LEU A 542 25.77 -3.74 -14.31
C LEU A 542 27.19 -3.46 -13.79
N GLY A 543 28.01 -2.73 -14.55
CA GLY A 543 29.41 -2.46 -14.19
C GLY A 543 30.33 -3.69 -14.26
N ILE A 544 29.97 -4.71 -15.04
CA ILE A 544 30.74 -5.95 -15.17
C ILE A 544 31.80 -5.78 -16.26
N LYS A 545 33.05 -6.15 -15.93
CA LYS A 545 34.12 -6.29 -16.93
C LYS A 545 34.02 -7.68 -17.56
N LEU A 546 33.65 -7.73 -18.83
CA LEU A 546 33.54 -8.99 -19.58
C LEU A 546 34.93 -9.56 -19.85
N ALA A 547 35.15 -10.81 -19.45
CA ALA A 547 36.38 -11.52 -19.79
C ALA A 547 36.34 -11.88 -21.28
N HIS A 548 37.15 -11.20 -22.09
CA HIS A 548 37.42 -11.62 -23.47
C HIS A 548 38.44 -12.75 -23.36
N GLY A 549 38.01 -13.97 -23.62
CA GLY A 549 38.71 -15.20 -23.21
C GLY A 549 40.22 -15.20 -23.42
N GLY A 550 40.93 -15.62 -22.37
CA GLY A 550 42.20 -16.33 -22.48
C GLY A 550 41.97 -17.74 -21.94
N ASN A 551 42.40 -18.74 -22.73
CA ASN A 551 42.37 -20.20 -22.53
C ASN A 551 41.82 -20.76 -21.22
#